data_AF-A0A9E0DS83-F1
#
_entry.id   AF-A0A9E0DS83-F1
#
_cell.length_a   1.000
_cell.length_b   1.000
_cell.length_c   1.000
_cell.angle_alpha   90.00
_cell.angle_beta   90.00
_cell.angle_gamma   90.00
#
_symmetry.space_group_name_H-M   'P 1'
#
loop_
_entity.id
_entity.type
_entity.pdbx_description
1 polymer ?
#
loop_
_entity_poly.entity_id
_entity_poly.type
_entity_poly.pdbx_seq_one_letter_code
_entity_poly.pdbx_strand_id
1 'polypeptide(L)'
;LQPLIRAATWNSDAGEYDLAGLTGLQSLYLSLTQVSDAGLVHLAGLTGLQSLNLSSTQVSDAGLVHLAGLTGLQSLSLSATQVSDAGLVYLAGLTGLQSLNLSSTQVSDAGLVHLAGLTGLQSLDLSSTQVSDAGLVHLAGLTGLQSLDLRNTQVSDAGLVHLARLTGLQSLYLSSTQVSDAGILNALPALDIIFL
;
A
#
# COMPACT_ATOMS: atom_id res chain seq x y z
N LEU A 1 2.24 2.30 33.38
CA LEU A 1 3.16 1.91 32.28
C LEU A 1 3.04 2.95 31.18
N GLN A 2 4.15 3.49 30.69
CA GLN A 2 4.11 4.55 29.67
C GLN A 2 3.40 4.05 28.39
N PRO A 3 2.64 4.92 27.68
CA PRO A 3 1.93 4.61 26.43
C PRO A 3 2.73 3.78 25.41
N LEU A 4 4.01 4.10 25.27
CA LEU A 4 4.94 3.45 24.34
C LEU A 4 5.21 1.97 24.68
N ILE A 5 5.22 1.61 25.97
CA ILE A 5 5.49 0.22 26.40
C ILE A 5 4.29 -0.68 26.10
N ARG A 6 3.06 -0.15 26.16
CA ARG A 6 1.83 -0.92 25.87
C ARG A 6 1.70 -1.25 24.38
N ALA A 7 2.01 -0.29 23.51
CA ALA A 7 2.02 -0.52 22.06
C ALA A 7 3.11 -1.53 21.67
N ALA A 8 4.29 -1.48 22.30
CA ALA A 8 5.41 -2.37 21.99
C ALA A 8 5.16 -3.85 22.34
N THR A 9 4.20 -4.17 23.21
CA THR A 9 3.89 -5.55 23.63
C THR A 9 2.64 -6.13 22.96
N TRP A 10 1.91 -5.34 22.17
CA TRP A 10 0.71 -5.81 21.47
C TRP A 10 1.11 -6.53 20.18
N ASN A 11 1.13 -7.86 20.19
CA ASN A 11 1.63 -8.70 19.09
C ASN A 11 0.72 -9.89 18.74
N SER A 12 -0.52 -9.89 19.24
CA SER A 12 -1.56 -10.86 18.89
C SER A 12 -2.93 -10.29 19.26
N ASP A 13 -4.00 -10.89 18.72
CA ASP A 13 -5.37 -10.53 19.12
C ASP A 13 -5.63 -10.75 20.61
N ALA A 14 -4.88 -11.66 21.23
CA ALA A 14 -4.96 -11.95 22.66
C ALA A 14 -4.14 -10.92 23.46
N GLY A 15 -4.83 -9.92 23.99
CA GLY A 15 -4.27 -9.03 25.00
C GLY A 15 -5.34 -8.14 25.61
N GLU A 16 -5.36 -8.01 26.94
CA GLU A 16 -6.18 -7.04 27.69
C GLU A 16 -5.75 -5.57 27.44
N TYR A 17 -5.08 -5.30 26.32
CA TYR A 17 -4.43 -4.03 26.04
C TYR A 17 -5.34 -3.20 25.15
N ASP A 18 -6.21 -2.43 25.80
CA ASP A 18 -6.96 -1.37 25.13
C ASP A 18 -6.00 -0.27 24.62
N LEU A 19 -5.85 -0.19 23.30
CA LEU A 19 -5.08 0.84 22.63
C LEU A 19 -5.86 2.16 22.51
N ALA A 20 -7.18 2.20 22.76
CA ALA A 20 -8.03 3.36 22.53
C ALA A 20 -7.60 4.62 23.30
N GLY A 21 -6.85 4.47 24.39
CA GLY A 21 -6.28 5.58 25.16
C GLY A 21 -4.97 6.15 24.62
N LEU A 22 -4.35 5.55 23.60
CA LEU A 22 -3.06 5.97 23.04
C LEU A 22 -3.23 6.98 21.90
N THR A 23 -4.07 8.01 22.10
CA THR A 23 -4.45 8.98 21.06
C THR A 23 -3.30 9.81 20.50
N GLY A 24 -2.17 9.88 21.20
CA GLY A 24 -0.93 10.51 20.72
C GLY A 24 0.02 9.56 19.95
N LEU A 25 -0.36 8.29 19.74
CA LEU A 25 0.47 7.33 19.01
C LEU A 25 0.52 7.68 17.52
N GLN A 26 1.72 7.93 17.00
CA GLN A 26 1.94 8.30 15.60
C GLN A 26 2.39 7.12 14.73
N SER A 27 3.07 6.14 15.33
CA SER A 27 3.63 5.01 14.60
C SER A 27 3.37 3.70 15.33
N LEU A 28 2.90 2.70 14.61
CA LEU A 28 2.63 1.35 15.14
C LEU A 28 3.17 0.29 14.18
N TYR A 29 4.07 -0.55 14.69
CA TYR A 29 4.73 -1.60 13.92
C TYR A 29 4.35 -2.97 14.47
N LEU A 30 3.63 -3.74 13.65
CA LEU A 30 3.05 -5.03 13.99
C LEU A 30 3.47 -6.10 12.98
N SER A 31 4.49 -5.83 12.19
CA SER A 31 4.98 -6.77 11.20
C SER A 31 5.42 -8.07 11.85
N LEU A 32 5.15 -9.21 11.22
CA LEU A 32 5.52 -10.55 11.71
C LEU A 32 4.88 -10.91 13.07
N THR A 33 3.72 -10.32 13.38
CA THR A 33 2.93 -10.65 14.58
C THR A 33 1.72 -11.50 14.24
N GLN A 34 1.01 -11.98 15.27
CA GLN A 34 -0.21 -12.79 15.12
C GLN A 34 -1.49 -11.96 15.15
N VAL A 35 -1.40 -10.66 14.80
CA VAL A 35 -2.57 -9.79 14.68
C VAL A 35 -3.40 -10.24 13.49
N SER A 36 -4.71 -10.33 13.67
CA SER A 36 -5.70 -10.57 12.63
C SER A 36 -6.71 -9.41 12.54
N ASP A 37 -7.75 -9.59 11.74
CA ASP A 37 -8.87 -8.66 11.64
C ASP A 37 -9.50 -8.31 13.01
N ALA A 38 -9.54 -9.29 13.92
CA ALA A 38 -10.09 -9.10 15.27
C ALA A 38 -9.28 -8.08 16.06
N GLY A 39 -7.96 -8.06 15.91
CA GLY A 39 -7.08 -7.09 16.56
C GLY A 39 -7.23 -5.67 16.01
N LEU A 40 -7.55 -5.51 14.72
CA LEU A 40 -7.64 -4.18 14.09
C LEU A 40 -8.78 -3.31 14.63
N VAL A 41 -9.80 -3.91 15.27
CA VAL A 41 -10.89 -3.18 15.95
C VAL A 41 -10.33 -2.13 16.92
N HIS A 42 -9.22 -2.45 17.60
CA HIS A 42 -8.59 -1.57 18.59
C HIS A 42 -7.86 -0.37 17.99
N LEU A 43 -7.66 -0.33 16.67
CA LEU A 43 -6.97 0.78 16.00
C LEU A 43 -7.92 1.91 15.61
N ALA A 44 -9.24 1.67 15.52
CA ALA A 44 -10.20 2.62 14.95
C ALA A 44 -10.21 4.01 15.62
N GLY A 45 -9.83 4.09 16.91
CA GLY A 45 -9.74 5.34 17.67
C GLY A 45 -8.39 6.06 17.60
N LEU A 46 -7.38 5.47 16.96
CA LEU A 46 -6.01 6.01 16.88
C LEU A 46 -5.87 7.01 15.73
N THR A 47 -6.73 8.02 15.68
CA THR A 47 -6.80 8.97 14.54
C THR A 47 -5.54 9.83 14.38
N GLY A 48 -4.64 9.84 15.37
CA GLY A 48 -3.32 10.47 15.29
C GLY A 48 -2.25 9.61 14.61
N LEU A 49 -2.56 8.37 14.21
CA LEU A 49 -1.62 7.45 13.60
C LEU A 49 -1.24 7.92 12.19
N GLN A 50 0.06 8.00 11.95
CA GLN A 50 0.68 8.43 10.69
C GLN A 50 1.36 7.26 9.97
N SER A 51 1.89 6.28 10.71
CA SER A 51 2.58 5.12 10.15
C SER A 51 2.03 3.83 10.77
N LEU A 52 1.59 2.90 9.91
CA LEU A 52 1.10 1.59 10.31
C LEU A 52 1.75 0.50 9.46
N ASN A 53 2.42 -0.44 10.13
CA ASN A 53 2.98 -1.61 9.46
C ASN A 53 2.29 -2.90 9.97
N LEU A 54 1.53 -3.53 9.08
CA LEU A 54 0.81 -4.80 9.28
C LEU A 54 1.40 -5.93 8.43
N SER A 55 2.62 -5.78 7.94
CA SER A 55 3.21 -6.73 6.99
C SER A 55 3.34 -8.13 7.60
N SER A 56 3.08 -9.18 6.82
CA SER A 56 3.18 -10.57 7.28
C SER A 56 2.32 -10.86 8.52
N THR A 57 1.11 -10.31 8.59
CA THR A 57 0.11 -10.60 9.61
C THR A 57 -1.05 -11.42 9.04
N GLN A 58 -2.04 -11.78 9.86
CA GLN A 58 -3.23 -12.52 9.44
C GLN A 58 -4.39 -11.59 9.01
N VAL A 59 -4.11 -10.32 8.75
CA VAL A 59 -5.10 -9.34 8.30
C VAL A 59 -5.61 -9.69 6.91
N SER A 60 -6.93 -9.55 6.72
CA SER A 60 -7.66 -9.72 5.47
C SER A 60 -8.50 -8.47 5.14
N ASP A 61 -9.29 -8.54 4.08
CA ASP A 61 -10.22 -7.48 3.68
C ASP A 61 -11.19 -7.08 4.81
N ALA A 62 -11.59 -8.03 5.65
CA ALA A 62 -12.55 -7.80 6.72
C ALA A 62 -11.99 -6.85 7.79
N GLY A 63 -10.69 -6.89 8.06
CA GLY A 63 -10.05 -6.03 9.05
C GLY A 63 -9.84 -4.59 8.57
N LEU A 64 -9.72 -4.37 7.25
CA LEU A 64 -9.42 -3.03 6.70
C LEU A 64 -10.53 -2.00 6.95
N VAL A 65 -11.75 -2.43 7.24
CA VAL A 65 -12.85 -1.53 7.64
C VAL A 65 -12.47 -0.67 8.85
N HIS A 66 -11.62 -1.19 9.75
CA HIS A 66 -11.17 -0.46 10.94
C HIS A 66 -10.09 0.60 10.66
N LEU A 67 -9.52 0.61 9.45
CA LEU A 67 -8.53 1.62 9.05
C LEU A 67 -9.18 2.82 8.36
N ALA A 68 -10.43 2.72 7.88
CA ALA A 68 -11.08 3.75 7.07
C ALA A 68 -11.17 5.13 7.75
N GLY A 69 -11.21 5.17 9.09
CA GLY A 69 -11.23 6.40 9.88
C GLY A 69 -9.85 7.00 10.17
N LEU A 70 -8.76 6.32 9.82
CA LEU A 70 -7.38 6.73 10.12
C LEU A 70 -6.84 7.69 9.05
N THR A 71 -7.59 8.76 8.76
CA THR A 71 -7.30 9.69 7.67
C THR A 71 -5.99 10.47 7.84
N GLY A 72 -5.36 10.39 9.01
CA GLY A 72 -4.02 10.92 9.27
C GLY A 72 -2.87 10.03 8.78
N LEU A 73 -3.16 8.80 8.31
CA LEU A 73 -2.14 7.89 7.81
C LEU A 73 -1.41 8.46 6.60
N GLN A 74 -0.08 8.41 6.67
CA GLN A 74 0.86 8.78 5.62
C GLN A 74 1.60 7.56 5.07
N SER A 75 1.79 6.53 5.89
CA SER A 75 2.47 5.29 5.51
C SER A 75 1.68 4.08 5.98
N LEU A 76 1.36 3.17 5.05
CA LEU A 76 0.68 1.91 5.33
C LEU A 76 1.39 0.76 4.61
N SER A 77 1.78 -0.27 5.37
CA SER A 77 2.27 -1.52 4.82
C SER A 77 1.33 -2.67 5.13
N LEU A 78 0.81 -3.30 4.08
CA LEU A 78 -0.03 -4.51 4.08
C LEU A 78 0.67 -5.67 3.37
N SER A 79 1.99 -5.57 3.16
CA SER A 79 2.78 -6.58 2.45
C SER A 79 2.56 -7.97 3.04
N ALA A 80 2.41 -8.99 2.18
CA ALA A 80 2.24 -10.39 2.58
C ALA A 80 1.09 -10.62 3.59
N THR A 81 -0.03 -9.91 3.41
CA THR A 81 -1.31 -10.15 4.11
C THR A 81 -2.31 -10.85 3.19
N GLN A 82 -3.51 -11.17 3.70
CA GLN A 82 -4.59 -11.80 2.92
C GLN A 82 -5.50 -10.77 2.23
N VAL A 83 -5.07 -9.51 2.14
CA VAL A 83 -5.82 -8.44 1.48
C VAL A 83 -5.95 -8.72 -0.03
N SER A 84 -7.13 -8.44 -0.57
CA SER A 84 -7.49 -8.53 -1.98
C SER A 84 -8.11 -7.21 -2.46
N ASP A 85 -8.63 -7.21 -3.70
CA ASP A 85 -9.34 -6.06 -4.28
C ASP A 85 -10.50 -5.56 -3.40
N ALA A 86 -11.20 -6.48 -2.74
CA ALA A 86 -12.37 -6.15 -1.93
C ALA A 86 -12.01 -5.28 -0.70
N GLY A 87 -10.81 -5.43 -0.15
CA GLY A 87 -10.35 -4.65 0.99
C GLY A 87 -9.94 -3.22 0.64
N LEU A 88 -9.48 -2.98 -0.59
CA LEU A 88 -8.95 -1.67 -0.99
C LEU A 88 -9.99 -0.55 -0.99
N VAL A 89 -11.30 -0.89 -1.04
CA VAL A 89 -12.38 0.09 -0.90
C VAL A 89 -12.28 0.90 0.39
N TYR A 90 -11.77 0.30 1.47
CA TYR A 90 -11.61 0.97 2.77
C TYR A 90 -10.41 1.91 2.83
N LEU A 91 -9.49 1.84 1.87
CA LEU A 91 -8.34 2.72 1.77
C LEU A 91 -8.64 3.99 0.96
N ALA A 92 -9.71 4.02 0.17
CA ALA A 92 -10.01 5.11 -0.77
C ALA A 92 -10.14 6.50 -0.10
N GLY A 93 -10.53 6.54 1.18
CA GLY A 93 -10.64 7.77 1.97
C GLY A 93 -9.33 8.24 2.61
N LEU A 94 -8.25 7.45 2.54
CA LEU A 94 -6.96 7.75 3.19
C LEU A 94 -6.10 8.65 2.30
N THR A 95 -6.65 9.78 1.86
CA THR A 95 -6.05 10.69 0.87
C THR A 95 -4.75 11.35 1.35
N GLY A 96 -4.40 11.21 2.64
CA GLY A 96 -3.12 11.62 3.22
C GLY A 96 -1.97 10.63 2.98
N LEU A 97 -2.24 9.44 2.44
CA LEU A 97 -1.21 8.42 2.17
C LEU A 97 -0.17 8.93 1.17
N GLN A 98 1.09 8.76 1.55
CA GLN A 98 2.29 9.04 0.76
C GLN A 98 3.02 7.75 0.40
N SER A 99 2.94 6.73 1.23
CA SER A 99 3.54 5.41 1.00
C SER A 99 2.53 4.30 1.24
N LEU A 100 2.36 3.43 0.25
CA LEU A 100 1.51 2.25 0.34
C LEU A 100 2.25 1.02 -0.18
N ASN A 101 2.38 0.00 0.66
CA ASN A 101 2.93 -1.30 0.27
C ASN A 101 1.85 -2.38 0.27
N LEU A 102 1.55 -2.90 -0.92
CA LEU A 102 0.61 -3.99 -1.18
C LEU A 102 1.32 -5.23 -1.76
N SER A 103 2.64 -5.30 -1.66
CA SER A 103 3.41 -6.41 -2.23
C SER A 103 2.97 -7.76 -1.67
N SER A 104 3.00 -8.79 -2.52
CA SER A 104 2.63 -10.16 -2.14
C SER A 104 1.23 -10.28 -1.52
N THR A 105 0.28 -9.45 -1.94
CA THR A 105 -1.15 -9.56 -1.60
C THR A 105 -1.93 -10.19 -2.77
N GLN A 106 -3.24 -10.36 -2.62
CA GLN A 106 -4.14 -10.89 -3.66
C GLN A 106 -4.75 -9.79 -4.53
N VAL A 107 -4.18 -8.57 -4.49
CA VAL A 107 -4.63 -7.44 -5.32
C VAL A 107 -4.40 -7.72 -6.80
N SER A 108 -5.38 -7.33 -7.63
CA SER A 108 -5.38 -7.40 -9.08
C SER A 108 -5.74 -6.04 -9.68
N ASP A 109 -5.92 -6.00 -11.01
CA ASP A 109 -6.36 -4.81 -11.74
C ASP A 109 -7.65 -4.21 -11.18
N ALA A 110 -8.58 -5.04 -10.73
CA ALA A 110 -9.88 -4.60 -10.24
C ALA A 110 -9.78 -3.76 -8.96
N GLY A 111 -8.81 -4.04 -8.09
CA GLY A 111 -8.61 -3.30 -6.84
C GLY A 111 -8.02 -1.90 -7.05
N LEU A 112 -7.22 -1.70 -8.11
CA LEU A 112 -6.49 -0.45 -8.32
C LEU A 112 -7.41 0.76 -8.54
N VAL A 113 -8.66 0.56 -8.96
CA VAL A 113 -9.66 1.63 -9.07
C VAL A 113 -9.85 2.39 -7.74
N HIS A 114 -9.69 1.70 -6.60
CA HIS A 114 -9.84 2.30 -5.27
C HIS A 114 -8.65 3.16 -4.86
N LEU A 115 -7.50 3.05 -5.55
CA LEU A 115 -6.31 3.85 -5.28
C LEU A 115 -6.27 5.15 -6.10
N ALA A 116 -7.11 5.28 -7.13
CA ALA A 116 -7.08 6.43 -8.06
C ALA A 116 -7.25 7.80 -7.39
N GLY A 117 -7.91 7.85 -6.23
CA GLY A 117 -8.11 9.07 -5.43
C GLY A 117 -6.95 9.41 -4.48
N LEU A 118 -5.96 8.55 -4.33
CA LEU A 118 -4.84 8.73 -3.41
C LEU A 118 -3.73 9.56 -4.06
N THR A 119 -4.07 10.75 -4.56
CA THR A 119 -3.18 11.61 -5.36
C THR A 119 -1.96 12.14 -4.61
N GLY A 120 -1.93 11.96 -3.28
CA GLY A 120 -0.77 12.24 -2.43
C GLY A 120 0.31 11.15 -2.42
N LEU A 121 0.05 9.98 -3.03
CA LEU A 121 1.01 8.88 -3.07
C LEU A 121 2.30 9.28 -3.78
N GLN A 122 3.42 8.96 -3.13
CA GLN A 122 4.79 9.14 -3.61
C GLN A 122 5.46 7.79 -3.83
N SER A 123 5.13 6.77 -3.04
CA SER A 123 5.64 5.41 -3.18
C SER A 123 4.50 4.40 -3.19
N LEU A 124 4.49 3.53 -4.20
CA LEU A 124 3.54 2.44 -4.32
C LEU A 124 4.29 1.14 -4.69
N ASP A 125 4.13 0.12 -3.85
CA ASP A 125 4.69 -1.21 -4.09
C ASP A 125 3.55 -2.20 -4.38
N LEU A 126 3.51 -2.68 -5.62
CA LEU A 126 2.57 -3.68 -6.14
C LEU A 126 3.31 -4.97 -6.53
N SER A 127 4.55 -5.16 -6.08
CA SER A 127 5.35 -6.32 -6.48
C SER A 127 4.69 -7.63 -6.06
N SER A 128 4.82 -8.67 -6.89
CA SER A 128 4.24 -10.00 -6.63
C SER A 128 2.71 -9.97 -6.40
N THR A 129 2.00 -9.07 -7.08
CA THR A 129 0.53 -9.04 -7.15
C THR A 129 0.03 -9.58 -8.48
N GLN A 130 -1.29 -9.63 -8.68
CA GLN A 130 -1.92 -10.07 -9.93
C GLN A 130 -2.19 -8.92 -10.91
N VAL A 131 -1.52 -7.78 -10.73
CA VAL A 131 -1.65 -6.61 -11.61
C VAL A 131 -1.09 -6.91 -13.00
N SER A 132 -1.78 -6.43 -14.02
CA SER A 132 -1.44 -6.48 -15.44
C SER A 132 -1.52 -5.09 -16.08
N ASP A 133 -1.33 -5.03 -17.41
CA ASP A 133 -1.48 -3.80 -18.19
C ASP A 133 -2.83 -3.10 -17.96
N ALA A 134 -3.90 -3.87 -17.76
CA ALA A 134 -5.25 -3.33 -17.62
C ALA A 134 -5.43 -2.51 -16.34
N GLY A 135 -4.72 -2.85 -15.26
CA GLY A 135 -4.80 -2.13 -13.99
C GLY A 135 -4.08 -0.78 -14.00
N LEU A 136 -3.02 -0.64 -14.80
CA LEU A 136 -2.17 0.55 -14.80
C LEU A 136 -2.90 1.83 -15.20
N VAL A 137 -4.02 1.72 -15.94
CA VAL A 137 -4.88 2.87 -16.27
C VAL A 137 -5.37 3.61 -15.01
N HIS A 138 -5.58 2.90 -13.91
CA HIS A 138 -6.05 3.48 -12.65
C HIS A 138 -4.97 4.26 -11.90
N LEU A 139 -3.70 4.04 -12.23
CA LEU A 139 -2.57 4.75 -11.61
C LEU A 139 -2.23 6.06 -12.35
N ALA A 140 -2.73 6.27 -13.58
CA ALA A 140 -2.36 7.40 -14.43
C ALA A 140 -2.64 8.79 -13.83
N GLY A 141 -3.51 8.87 -12.81
CA GLY A 141 -3.83 10.10 -12.07
C GLY A 141 -2.89 10.39 -10.89
N LEU A 142 -2.04 9.44 -10.50
CA LEU A 142 -1.13 9.57 -9.34
C LEU A 142 0.14 10.34 -9.72
N THR A 143 0.00 11.56 -10.26
CA THR A 143 1.11 12.34 -10.83
C THR A 143 2.19 12.73 -9.81
N GLY A 144 1.92 12.59 -8.51
CA GLY A 144 2.89 12.76 -7.42
C GLY A 144 3.77 11.54 -7.16
N LEU A 145 3.52 10.41 -7.83
CA LEU A 145 4.26 9.16 -7.62
C LEU A 145 5.71 9.29 -8.06
N GLN A 146 6.64 8.94 -7.17
CA GLN A 146 8.08 9.01 -7.35
C GLN A 146 8.71 7.62 -7.45
N SER A 147 8.14 6.63 -6.77
CA SER A 147 8.59 5.24 -6.81
C SER A 147 7.41 4.31 -7.06
N LEU A 148 7.55 3.46 -8.08
CA LEU A 148 6.58 2.41 -8.40
C LEU A 148 7.30 1.08 -8.56
N ASP A 149 6.86 0.08 -7.80
CA ASP A 149 7.37 -1.28 -7.90
C ASP A 149 6.32 -2.21 -8.51
N LEU A 150 6.64 -2.78 -9.68
CA LEU A 150 5.81 -3.72 -10.43
C LEU A 150 6.53 -5.06 -10.62
N ARG A 151 7.57 -5.36 -9.84
CA ARG A 151 8.32 -6.61 -9.99
C ARG A 151 7.42 -7.83 -9.83
N ASN A 152 7.68 -8.87 -10.62
CA ASN A 152 6.90 -10.12 -10.60
C ASN A 152 5.38 -9.90 -10.81
N THR A 153 4.99 -8.94 -11.65
CA THR A 153 3.61 -8.73 -12.10
C THR A 153 3.43 -9.18 -13.56
N GLN A 154 2.21 -9.09 -14.09
CA GLN A 154 1.89 -9.47 -15.48
C GLN A 154 1.98 -8.29 -16.45
N VAL A 155 2.61 -7.18 -16.05
CA VAL A 155 2.79 -5.99 -16.89
C VAL A 155 3.72 -6.29 -18.07
N SER A 156 3.39 -5.74 -19.22
CA SER A 156 4.14 -5.79 -20.47
C SER A 156 4.38 -4.38 -21.03
N ASP A 157 5.08 -4.30 -22.16
CA ASP A 157 5.30 -3.05 -22.90
C ASP A 157 4.00 -2.26 -23.15
N ALA A 158 2.88 -2.97 -23.35
CA ALA A 158 1.59 -2.35 -23.65
C ALA A 158 1.04 -1.53 -22.47
N GLY A 159 1.29 -1.94 -21.22
CA GLY A 159 0.81 -1.24 -20.04
C GLY A 159 1.55 0.06 -19.74
N LEU A 160 2.82 0.16 -20.15
CA LEU A 160 3.66 1.32 -19.83
C LEU A 160 3.13 2.65 -20.35
N VAL A 161 2.31 2.63 -21.42
CA VAL A 161 1.67 3.85 -21.96
C VAL A 161 0.84 4.58 -20.89
N HIS A 162 0.28 3.85 -19.92
CA HIS A 162 -0.50 4.45 -18.83
C HIS A 162 0.37 5.18 -17.80
N LEU A 163 1.66 4.85 -17.73
CA LEU A 163 2.61 5.47 -16.81
C LEU A 163 3.26 6.74 -17.38
N ALA A 164 3.09 7.03 -18.67
CA ALA A 164 3.69 8.21 -19.33
C ALA A 164 3.28 9.56 -18.70
N ARG A 165 2.16 9.59 -17.95
CA ARG A 165 1.68 10.78 -17.24
C ARG A 165 2.29 10.95 -15.84
N LEU A 166 3.02 9.97 -15.34
CA LEU A 166 3.69 10.00 -14.04
C LEU A 166 5.03 10.72 -14.17
N THR A 167 4.98 12.02 -14.51
CA THR A 167 6.18 12.82 -14.79
C THR A 167 7.09 13.04 -13.57
N GLY A 168 6.58 12.74 -12.36
CA GLY A 168 7.35 12.77 -11.12
C GLY A 168 8.08 11.46 -10.79
N LEU A 169 7.89 10.41 -11.59
CA LEU A 169 8.44 9.09 -11.33
C LEU A 169 9.97 9.10 -11.50
N GLN A 170 10.68 8.64 -10.48
CA GLN A 170 12.15 8.61 -10.39
C GLN A 170 12.68 7.18 -10.39
N SER A 171 11.92 6.25 -9.81
CA SER A 171 12.26 4.83 -9.73
C SER A 171 11.10 3.99 -10.22
N LEU A 172 11.39 3.09 -11.17
CA LEU A 172 10.42 2.13 -11.70
C LEU A 172 11.07 0.75 -11.71
N TYR A 173 10.55 -0.16 -10.89
CA TYR A 173 11.07 -1.51 -10.76
C TYR A 173 10.25 -2.49 -11.60
N LEU A 174 10.90 -3.17 -12.54
CA LEU A 174 10.23 -3.98 -13.58
C LEU A 174 10.82 -5.39 -13.73
N SER A 175 11.77 -5.78 -12.87
CA SER A 175 12.32 -7.13 -12.91
C SER A 175 11.22 -8.21 -12.81
N SER A 176 11.39 -9.29 -13.58
CA SER A 176 10.42 -10.39 -13.70
C SER A 176 9.03 -9.96 -14.22
N THR A 177 8.97 -8.93 -15.07
CA THR A 177 7.77 -8.60 -15.87
C THR A 177 7.96 -9.02 -17.34
N GLN A 178 6.98 -8.73 -18.19
CA GLN A 178 7.06 -8.91 -19.65
C GLN A 178 7.52 -7.63 -20.37
N VAL A 179 8.04 -6.65 -19.64
CA VAL A 179 8.56 -5.41 -20.21
C VAL A 179 9.94 -5.64 -20.83
N SER A 180 10.15 -5.11 -22.03
CA SER A 180 11.42 -5.05 -22.72
C SER A 180 12.06 -3.66 -22.62
N ASP A 181 13.39 -3.58 -22.78
CA ASP A 181 14.11 -2.31 -22.87
C ASP A 181 13.54 -1.41 -23.98
N ALA A 182 13.09 -2.01 -25.09
CA ALA A 182 12.47 -1.27 -26.19
C ALA A 182 11.11 -0.68 -25.78
N GLY A 183 10.30 -1.41 -25.01
CA GLY A 183 9.05 -0.91 -24.45
C GLY A 183 9.26 0.30 -23.55
N ILE A 184 10.27 0.22 -22.67
CA ILE A 184 10.67 1.33 -21.80
C ILE A 184 11.05 2.57 -22.62
N LEU A 185 11.96 2.43 -23.58
CA LEU A 185 12.42 3.54 -24.42
C LEU A 185 11.28 4.17 -25.23
N ASN A 186 10.31 3.38 -25.66
CA ASN A 186 9.17 3.86 -26.45
C ASN A 186 8.12 4.58 -25.58
N ALA A 187 7.79 4.01 -24.41
CA ALA A 187 6.70 4.50 -23.58
C ALA A 187 7.13 5.61 -22.61
N LEU A 188 8.41 5.60 -22.17
CA LEU A 188 8.95 6.48 -21.15
C LEU A 188 10.23 7.22 -21.62
N PRO A 189 10.28 7.82 -22.82
CA PRO A 189 11.51 8.36 -23.43
C PRO A 189 12.09 9.59 -22.72
N ALA A 190 11.30 10.26 -21.87
CA ALA A 190 11.64 11.54 -21.24
C ALA A 190 11.86 11.44 -19.73
N LEU A 191 11.83 10.22 -19.18
CA LEU A 191 11.95 9.98 -17.76
C LEU A 191 13.40 9.62 -17.43
N ASP A 192 14.07 10.47 -16.65
CA ASP A 192 15.36 10.19 -16.00
C ASP A 192 15.13 9.18 -14.85
N ILE A 193 14.59 8.00 -15.19
CA ILE A 193 14.26 6.95 -14.24
C ILE A 193 15.44 6.00 -14.07
N ILE A 194 15.67 5.59 -12.83
CA ILE A 194 16.51 4.44 -12.51
C ILE A 194 15.64 3.19 -12.66
N PHE A 195 15.92 2.39 -13.70
CA PHE A 195 15.30 1.08 -13.90
C PHE A 195 16.07 0.00 -13.13
N LEU A 196 15.37 -0.78 -12.31
CA LEU A 196 15.89 -1.82 -11.41
C LEU A 196 15.00 -3.08 -11.44
#